data_AF-A0A1U7JLL9-F1
#
_entry.id   AF-A0A1U7JLL9-F1
#
_cell.length_a   1.000
_cell.length_b   1.000
_cell.length_c   1.000
_cell.angle_alpha   90.00
_cell.angle_beta   90.00
_cell.angle_gamma   90.00
#
_symmetry.space_group_name_H-M   'P 1'
#
loop_
_entity.id
_entity.type
_entity.pdbx_description
1 polymer ?
#
loop_
_entity_poly.entity_id
_entity_poly.type
_entity_poly.pdbx_seq_one_letter_code
_entity_poly.pdbx_strand_id
1 'polypeptide(L)'
;MDGLQRVAEFQILEALELHDHPSLVMFDAEAARERIDEIAWVDTASIQKLYPGTLKIKIAEQVPYALWQRGDVISVITEDGEVITDEVDGRYANLLRVVNHGAQRRAGEIMKELNKIPALRARVRAASLISERRWDLNLENGVVVRLPEVGISKALADLVRMDAESGLLSRDIVAVDMRLEDRVVVRLSEEAALRRKAAIKARPRRGVGGADT
;
A
#
# COMPACT_ATOMS: atom_id res chain seq x y z
N MET A 1 -32.12 -7.89 3.09
CA MET A 1 -30.72 -8.22 2.73
C MET A 1 -29.85 -7.63 3.82
N ASP A 2 -28.79 -8.33 4.22
CA ASP A 2 -27.88 -7.85 5.27
C ASP A 2 -26.43 -7.80 4.74
N GLY A 3 -25.65 -6.81 5.21
CA GLY A 3 -24.20 -6.73 4.94
C GLY A 3 -23.77 -5.71 3.88
N LEU A 4 -24.70 -4.98 3.25
CA LEU A 4 -24.40 -3.96 2.24
C LEU A 4 -23.81 -2.69 2.88
N GLN A 5 -22.61 -2.28 2.44
CA GLN A 5 -21.99 -0.99 2.77
C GLN A 5 -21.55 -0.20 1.53
N ARG A 6 -21.10 -0.88 0.48
CA ARG A 6 -20.53 -0.32 -0.75
C ARG A 6 -21.20 -0.88 -2.01
N VAL A 7 -21.71 -2.11 -1.98
CA VAL A 7 -22.50 -2.67 -3.08
C VAL A 7 -23.91 -2.08 -3.03
N ALA A 8 -24.38 -1.54 -4.14
CA ALA A 8 -25.71 -0.98 -4.21
C ALA A 8 -26.76 -2.10 -4.32
N GLU A 9 -27.86 -1.97 -3.58
CA GLU A 9 -28.93 -2.98 -3.55
C GLU A 9 -29.48 -3.31 -4.94
N PHE A 10 -29.52 -2.33 -5.85
CA PHE A 10 -29.99 -2.56 -7.22
C PHE A 10 -29.09 -3.53 -8.01
N GLN A 11 -27.77 -3.52 -7.79
CA GLN A 11 -26.84 -4.43 -8.48
C GLN A 11 -27.10 -5.88 -8.05
N ILE A 12 -27.42 -6.07 -6.78
CA ILE A 12 -27.83 -7.37 -6.24
C ILE A 12 -29.16 -7.79 -6.84
N LEU A 13 -30.15 -6.90 -6.86
CA LEU A 13 -31.47 -7.20 -7.44
C LEU A 13 -31.39 -7.57 -8.93
N GLU A 14 -30.53 -6.88 -9.69
CA GLU A 14 -30.25 -7.18 -11.09
C GLU A 14 -29.60 -8.56 -11.24
N ALA A 15 -28.57 -8.88 -10.43
CA ALA A 15 -27.91 -10.17 -10.42
C ALA A 15 -28.82 -11.34 -10.00
N LEU A 16 -29.88 -11.07 -9.23
CA LEU A 16 -30.88 -12.08 -8.87
C LEU A 16 -31.80 -12.45 -10.05
N GLU A 17 -31.84 -11.65 -11.13
CA GLU A 17 -32.68 -11.88 -12.32
C GLU A 17 -34.13 -12.27 -11.97
N LEU A 18 -34.71 -11.59 -10.98
CA LEU A 18 -36.10 -11.82 -10.60
C LEU A 18 -37.04 -11.24 -11.67
N HIS A 19 -37.23 -11.97 -12.77
CA HIS A 19 -38.22 -11.64 -13.78
C HIS A 19 -39.66 -11.83 -13.25
N ASP A 20 -40.63 -11.28 -13.98
CA ASP A 20 -42.02 -10.92 -13.61
C ASP A 20 -42.84 -11.89 -12.73
N HIS A 21 -42.44 -13.15 -12.52
CA HIS A 21 -43.17 -14.13 -11.68
C HIS A 21 -42.21 -15.03 -10.87
N PRO A 22 -41.68 -14.61 -9.71
CA PRO A 22 -40.70 -15.38 -8.96
C PRO A 22 -41.37 -16.50 -8.14
N SER A 23 -41.43 -17.71 -8.71
CA SER A 23 -41.65 -18.91 -7.90
C SER A 23 -40.34 -19.29 -7.21
N LEU A 24 -40.30 -19.24 -5.87
CA LEU A 24 -39.14 -19.70 -5.09
C LEU A 24 -38.73 -21.14 -5.41
N VAL A 25 -39.70 -21.96 -5.83
CA VAL A 25 -39.48 -23.35 -6.23
C VAL A 25 -38.62 -23.41 -7.48
N MET A 26 -38.85 -22.51 -8.44
CA MET A 26 -38.12 -22.47 -9.72
C MET A 26 -36.89 -21.56 -9.68
N PHE A 27 -36.74 -20.73 -8.64
CA PHE A 27 -35.58 -19.85 -8.49
C PHE A 27 -34.28 -20.65 -8.30
N ASP A 28 -33.27 -20.41 -9.13
CA ASP A 28 -31.95 -21.01 -8.95
C ASP A 28 -31.09 -20.14 -8.03
N ALA A 29 -30.97 -20.56 -6.77
CA ALA A 29 -30.18 -19.83 -5.78
C ALA A 29 -28.67 -20.01 -5.97
N GLU A 30 -28.23 -21.07 -6.65
CA GLU A 30 -26.82 -21.31 -6.92
C GLU A 30 -26.36 -20.43 -8.07
N ALA A 31 -27.08 -20.43 -9.20
CA ALA A 31 -26.79 -19.54 -10.33
C ALA A 31 -26.87 -18.05 -9.93
N ALA A 32 -27.84 -17.68 -9.10
CA ALA A 32 -27.93 -16.31 -8.59
C ALA A 32 -26.75 -15.94 -7.66
N ARG A 33 -26.25 -16.90 -6.86
CA ARG A 33 -25.08 -16.68 -6.03
C ARG A 33 -23.83 -16.47 -6.89
N GLU A 34 -23.63 -17.29 -7.91
CA GLU A 34 -22.49 -17.16 -8.84
C GLU A 34 -22.46 -15.79 -9.49
N ARG A 35 -23.61 -15.27 -9.97
CA ARG A 35 -23.68 -13.91 -10.52
C ARG A 35 -23.38 -12.80 -9.51
N ILE A 36 -23.79 -12.98 -8.25
CA ILE A 36 -23.46 -12.00 -7.19
C ILE A 36 -21.96 -12.06 -6.86
N ASP A 37 -21.36 -13.25 -6.85
CA ASP A 37 -19.92 -13.44 -6.60
C ASP A 37 -19.06 -12.83 -7.74
N GLU A 38 -19.60 -12.61 -8.94
CA GLU A 38 -18.92 -11.87 -10.04
C GLU A 38 -18.82 -10.36 -9.79
N ILE A 39 -19.58 -9.80 -8.85
CA ILE A 39 -19.51 -8.38 -8.51
C ILE A 39 -18.21 -8.14 -7.74
N ALA A 40 -17.29 -7.33 -8.28
CA ALA A 40 -15.93 -7.17 -7.73
C ALA A 40 -15.85 -6.70 -6.26
N TRP A 41 -16.90 -6.08 -5.73
CA TRP A 41 -17.00 -5.66 -4.33
C TRP A 41 -17.52 -6.76 -3.39
N VAL A 42 -17.95 -7.90 -3.91
CA VAL A 42 -18.43 -9.05 -3.15
C VAL A 42 -17.27 -10.00 -2.90
N ASP A 43 -17.06 -10.35 -1.64
CA ASP A 43 -16.13 -11.41 -1.22
C ASP A 43 -16.86 -12.76 -1.13
N THR A 44 -18.05 -12.77 -0.54
CA THR A 44 -18.87 -13.98 -0.47
C THR A 44 -20.36 -13.62 -0.42
N ALA A 45 -21.16 -14.26 -1.26
CA ALA A 45 -22.61 -14.23 -1.14
C ALA A 45 -23.18 -15.54 -0.59
N SER A 46 -24.19 -15.42 0.27
CA SER A 46 -25.01 -16.57 0.69
C SER A 46 -26.48 -16.27 0.46
N ILE A 47 -27.16 -17.20 -0.21
CA ILE A 47 -28.58 -17.10 -0.55
C ILE A 47 -29.30 -18.27 0.12
N GLN A 48 -30.31 -17.96 0.92
CA GLN A 48 -31.14 -18.94 1.62
C GLN A 48 -32.60 -18.76 1.23
N LYS A 49 -33.24 -19.85 0.80
CA LYS A 49 -34.69 -19.90 0.56
C LYS A 49 -35.42 -20.15 1.88
N LEU A 50 -36.26 -19.20 2.28
CA LEU A 50 -37.14 -19.30 3.44
C LEU A 50 -38.59 -19.40 2.96
N TYR A 51 -39.14 -20.61 3.04
CA TYR A 51 -40.51 -20.87 2.62
C TYR A 51 -41.54 -20.13 3.51
N PRO A 52 -42.68 -19.68 2.95
CA PRO A 52 -43.14 -19.95 1.59
C PRO A 52 -42.70 -18.94 0.51
N GLY A 53 -42.06 -17.81 0.85
CA GLY A 53 -41.90 -16.69 -0.10
C GLY A 53 -40.72 -15.74 0.14
N THR A 54 -39.80 -16.05 1.05
CA THR A 54 -38.71 -15.13 1.44
C THR A 54 -37.35 -15.63 0.95
N LEU A 55 -36.56 -14.75 0.33
CA LEU A 55 -35.13 -14.98 0.12
C LEU A 55 -34.34 -14.21 1.17
N LYS A 56 -33.47 -14.92 1.89
CA LYS A 56 -32.50 -14.30 2.78
C LYS A 56 -31.14 -14.29 2.11
N ILE A 57 -30.66 -13.09 1.80
CA ILE A 57 -29.37 -12.86 1.16
C ILE A 57 -28.46 -12.19 2.19
N LYS A 58 -27.29 -12.77 2.41
CA LYS A 58 -26.19 -12.14 3.16
C LYS A 58 -25.00 -11.98 2.24
N ILE A 59 -24.43 -10.79 2.24
CA ILE A 59 -23.27 -10.43 1.42
C ILE A 59 -22.15 -10.01 2.36
N ALA A 60 -20.97 -10.59 2.16
CA ALA A 60 -19.71 -10.10 2.70
C ALA A 60 -19.02 -9.29 1.60
N GLU A 61 -18.65 -8.05 1.91
CA GLU A 61 -17.94 -7.20 0.97
C GLU A 61 -16.44 -7.32 1.10
N GLN A 62 -15.75 -7.15 -0.03
CA GLN A 62 -14.31 -7.04 -0.08
C GLN A 62 -13.79 -5.90 0.79
N VAL A 63 -12.67 -6.13 1.47
CA VAL A 63 -12.02 -5.14 2.33
C VAL A 63 -10.90 -4.43 1.54
N PRO A 64 -11.01 -3.11 1.31
CA PRO A 64 -9.94 -2.32 0.69
C PRO A 64 -8.66 -2.38 1.51
N TYR A 65 -7.58 -2.84 0.90
CA TYR A 65 -6.31 -3.05 1.58
C TYR A 65 -5.25 -2.03 1.17
N ALA A 66 -5.05 -1.85 -0.13
CA ALA A 66 -4.04 -0.95 -0.69
C ALA A 66 -4.51 -0.33 -2.01
N LEU A 67 -3.80 0.71 -2.46
CA LEU A 67 -3.96 1.27 -3.80
C LEU A 67 -2.83 0.75 -4.69
N TRP A 68 -3.15 0.07 -5.77
CA TRP A 68 -2.16 -0.39 -6.73
C TRP A 68 -2.07 0.56 -7.92
N GLN A 69 -0.89 1.11 -8.16
CA GLN A 69 -0.62 1.97 -9.31
C GLN A 69 0.23 1.22 -10.35
N ARG A 70 -0.34 1.09 -11.56
CA ARG A 70 0.35 0.57 -12.76
C ARG A 70 0.32 1.62 -13.86
N GLY A 71 1.46 2.27 -14.09
CA GLY A 71 1.51 3.44 -14.98
C GLY A 71 0.59 4.54 -14.47
N ASP A 72 -0.41 4.87 -15.29
CA ASP A 72 -1.40 5.93 -15.01
C ASP A 72 -2.70 5.40 -14.35
N VAL A 73 -2.87 4.08 -14.25
CA VAL A 73 -4.05 3.47 -13.64
C VAL A 73 -3.80 3.20 -12.16
N ILE A 74 -4.74 3.60 -11.31
CA ILE A 74 -4.76 3.31 -9.88
C ILE A 74 -5.99 2.47 -9.59
N SER A 75 -5.82 1.38 -8.84
CA SER A 75 -6.91 0.49 -8.45
C SER A 75 -6.91 0.26 -6.95
N VAL A 76 -8.08 0.00 -6.39
CA VAL A 76 -8.22 -0.52 -5.03
C VAL A 76 -8.03 -2.03 -5.09
N ILE A 77 -7.19 -2.57 -4.20
CA ILE A 77 -6.91 -4.01 -4.12
C ILE A 77 -7.22 -4.59 -2.75
N THR A 78 -7.47 -5.90 -2.72
CA THR A 78 -7.60 -6.72 -1.49
C THR A 78 -6.22 -7.06 -0.91
N GLU A 79 -6.19 -7.72 0.26
CA GLU A 79 -4.93 -8.19 0.88
C GLU A 79 -4.19 -9.20 -0.01
N ASP A 80 -4.93 -10.05 -0.73
CA ASP A 80 -4.40 -11.04 -1.66
C ASP A 80 -3.92 -10.44 -3.00
N GLY A 81 -4.20 -9.15 -3.22
CA GLY A 81 -3.79 -8.41 -4.40
C GLY A 81 -4.77 -8.50 -5.57
N GLU A 82 -6.01 -8.95 -5.32
CA GLU A 82 -7.09 -8.90 -6.30
C GLU A 82 -7.58 -7.47 -6.48
N VAL A 83 -7.98 -7.12 -7.70
CA VAL A 83 -8.46 -5.78 -8.04
C VAL A 83 -9.96 -5.69 -7.77
N ILE A 84 -10.35 -4.78 -6.89
CA ILE A 84 -11.75 -4.50 -6.57
C ILE A 84 -12.34 -3.50 -7.55
N THR A 85 -11.64 -2.39 -7.82
CA THR A 85 -12.09 -1.35 -8.74
C THR A 85 -10.93 -0.46 -9.21
N ASP A 86 -11.03 0.05 -10.44
CA ASP A 86 -10.15 1.09 -10.97
C ASP A 86 -10.67 2.52 -10.64
N GLU A 87 -11.87 2.64 -10.09
CA GLU A 87 -12.47 3.91 -9.68
C GLU A 87 -12.10 4.23 -8.23
N VAL A 88 -11.05 5.02 -8.04
CA VAL A 88 -10.53 5.35 -6.72
C VAL A 88 -11.17 6.65 -6.22
N ASP A 89 -12.04 6.53 -5.22
CA ASP A 89 -12.59 7.66 -4.45
C ASP A 89 -11.61 8.14 -3.36
N GLY A 90 -11.66 9.42 -2.99
CA GLY A 90 -10.87 10.05 -1.95
C GLY A 90 -11.00 9.41 -0.56
N ARG A 91 -12.07 8.65 -0.30
CA ARG A 91 -12.20 7.83 0.92
C ARG A 91 -11.07 6.82 1.10
N TYR A 92 -10.40 6.41 0.02
CA TYR A 92 -9.30 5.45 0.02
C TYR A 92 -7.92 6.12 0.04
N ALA A 93 -7.83 7.45 0.12
CA ALA A 93 -6.57 8.20 0.03
C ALA A 93 -5.55 7.89 1.15
N ASN A 94 -6.01 7.30 2.27
CA ASN A 94 -5.15 6.92 3.39
C ASN A 94 -4.55 5.50 3.24
N LEU A 95 -5.04 4.71 2.28
CA LEU A 95 -4.48 3.40 1.98
C LEU A 95 -3.05 3.55 1.44
N LEU A 96 -2.21 2.56 1.75
CA LEU A 96 -0.85 2.55 1.23
C LEU A 96 -0.91 2.37 -0.28
N ARG A 97 -0.20 3.24 -1.02
CA ARG A 97 -0.07 3.08 -2.47
C ARG A 97 1.11 2.17 -2.81
N VAL A 98 0.85 1.03 -3.42
CA VAL A 98 1.87 0.13 -3.98
C VAL A 98 2.03 0.39 -5.48
N VAL A 99 3.26 0.51 -5.96
CA VAL A 99 3.56 0.96 -7.34
C VAL A 99 4.35 -0.12 -8.08
N ASN A 100 4.09 -0.22 -9.39
CA ASN A 100 4.67 -1.15 -10.38
C ASN A 100 3.95 -2.50 -10.47
N HIS A 101 4.24 -3.21 -11.55
CA HIS A 101 3.73 -4.56 -11.79
C HIS A 101 4.19 -5.53 -10.68
N GLY A 102 3.30 -6.43 -10.28
CA GLY A 102 3.57 -7.43 -9.24
C GLY A 102 3.50 -6.90 -7.80
N ALA A 103 3.42 -5.57 -7.61
CA ALA A 103 3.36 -4.95 -6.29
C ALA A 103 2.07 -5.30 -5.54
N GLN A 104 0.96 -5.52 -6.24
CA GLN A 104 -0.32 -5.88 -5.66
C GLN A 104 -0.26 -7.21 -4.89
N ARG A 105 0.41 -8.23 -5.45
CA ARG A 105 0.54 -9.56 -4.83
C ARG A 105 1.50 -9.59 -3.66
N ARG A 106 2.39 -8.60 -3.57
CA ARG A 106 3.40 -8.48 -2.50
C ARG A 106 3.07 -7.36 -1.51
N ALA A 107 1.91 -6.72 -1.65
CA ALA A 107 1.48 -5.61 -0.80
C ALA A 107 1.43 -6.02 0.68
N GLY A 108 0.96 -7.25 0.96
CA GLY A 108 0.91 -7.82 2.31
C GLY A 108 2.29 -7.93 2.97
N GLU A 109 3.34 -8.26 2.21
CA GLU A 109 4.70 -8.36 2.74
C GLU A 109 5.18 -7.01 3.30
N ILE A 110 5.11 -5.95 2.48
CA ILE A 110 5.59 -4.64 2.90
C ILE A 110 4.68 -4.01 3.96
N MET A 111 3.37 -4.23 3.86
CA MET A 111 2.42 -3.71 4.85
C MET A 111 2.63 -4.36 6.23
N LYS A 112 2.90 -5.67 6.28
CA LYS A 112 3.24 -6.38 7.52
C LYS A 112 4.49 -5.81 8.18
N GLU A 113 5.53 -5.53 7.40
CA GLU A 113 6.76 -4.92 7.92
C GLU A 113 6.54 -3.49 8.43
N LEU A 114 5.76 -2.69 7.73
CA LEU A 114 5.42 -1.32 8.16
C LEU A 114 4.53 -1.32 9.40
N ASN A 115 3.60 -2.26 9.54
CA ASN A 115 2.70 -2.36 10.69
C ASN A 115 3.44 -2.67 12.00
N LYS A 116 4.64 -3.28 11.95
CA LYS A 116 5.51 -3.43 13.11
C LYS A 116 6.04 -2.09 13.64
N ILE A 117 6.02 -1.04 12.81
CA ILE A 117 6.55 0.28 13.12
C ILE A 117 5.52 1.37 12.77
N PRO A 118 4.48 1.57 13.61
CA PRO A 118 3.39 2.51 13.33
C PRO A 118 3.86 3.95 13.05
N ALA A 119 4.91 4.41 13.74
CA ALA A 119 5.48 5.74 13.55
C ALA A 119 6.03 5.96 12.13
N LEU A 120 6.60 4.92 11.52
CA LEU A 120 7.07 4.98 10.13
C LEU A 120 5.90 4.81 9.16
N ARG A 121 4.99 3.87 9.42
CA ARG A 121 3.81 3.61 8.57
C ARG A 121 2.97 4.86 8.32
N ALA A 122 2.82 5.74 9.31
CA ALA A 122 2.08 7.00 9.18
C ALA A 122 2.72 7.99 8.18
N ARG A 123 4.04 7.91 7.97
CA ARG A 123 4.81 8.80 7.09
C ARG A 123 4.95 8.26 5.68
N VAL A 124 4.76 6.96 5.47
CA VAL A 124 4.88 6.30 4.16
C VAL A 124 3.62 6.57 3.33
N ARG A 125 3.79 7.21 2.18
CA ARG A 125 2.72 7.45 1.20
C ARG A 125 2.65 6.36 0.13
N ALA A 126 3.80 5.91 -0.33
CA ALA A 126 3.85 4.86 -1.34
C ALA A 126 5.02 3.88 -1.12
N ALA A 127 4.89 2.68 -1.65
CA ALA A 127 5.92 1.67 -1.73
C ALA A 127 6.04 1.21 -3.19
N SER A 128 7.20 1.37 -3.80
CA SER A 128 7.46 1.01 -5.19
C SER A 128 8.22 -0.31 -5.25
N LEU A 129 7.67 -1.30 -5.95
CA LEU A 129 8.36 -2.57 -6.17
C LEU A 129 9.28 -2.44 -7.38
N ILE A 130 10.59 -2.50 -7.16
CA ILE A 130 11.59 -2.34 -8.23
C ILE A 130 12.08 -3.71 -8.67
N SER A 131 11.97 -3.96 -9.99
CA SER A 131 12.38 -5.21 -10.64
C SER A 131 11.77 -6.45 -9.96
N GLU A 132 10.54 -6.32 -9.46
CA GLU A 132 9.79 -7.37 -8.75
C GLU A 132 10.47 -7.96 -7.50
N ARG A 133 11.56 -7.34 -7.01
CA ARG A 133 12.43 -7.91 -5.97
C ARG A 133 12.54 -7.03 -4.73
N ARG A 134 12.84 -5.73 -4.91
CA ARG A 134 13.12 -4.80 -3.81
C ARG A 134 12.05 -3.73 -3.67
N TRP A 135 11.89 -3.22 -2.47
CA TRP A 135 10.97 -2.12 -2.19
C TRP A 135 11.71 -0.79 -2.00
N ASP A 136 11.22 0.25 -2.65
CA ASP A 136 11.60 1.64 -2.35
C ASP A 136 10.38 2.31 -1.69
N LEU A 137 10.54 2.90 -0.51
CA LEU A 137 9.48 3.63 0.20
C LEU A 137 9.54 5.12 -0.12
N ASN A 138 8.39 5.71 -0.39
CA ASN A 138 8.22 7.13 -0.60
C ASN A 138 7.49 7.72 0.61
N LEU A 139 8.17 8.60 1.33
CA LEU A 139 7.62 9.29 2.48
C LEU A 139 6.83 10.54 2.05
N GLU A 140 5.98 11.05 2.94
CA GLU A 140 5.14 12.22 2.69
C GLU A 140 5.92 13.52 2.47
N ASN A 141 7.15 13.60 3.00
CA ASN A 141 8.05 14.72 2.79
C ASN A 141 8.89 14.60 1.50
N GLY A 142 8.60 13.62 0.65
CA GLY A 142 9.31 13.39 -0.61
C GLY A 142 10.60 12.59 -0.50
N VAL A 143 11.01 12.18 0.72
CA VAL A 143 12.20 11.34 0.92
C VAL A 143 11.94 9.94 0.37
N VAL A 144 12.90 9.42 -0.40
CA VAL A 144 12.87 8.04 -0.90
C VAL A 144 13.82 7.16 -0.09
N VAL A 145 13.31 6.13 0.56
CA VAL A 145 14.09 5.14 1.28
C VAL A 145 14.21 3.87 0.43
N ARG A 146 15.42 3.51 0.05
CA ARG A 146 15.68 2.31 -0.75
C ARG A 146 16.01 1.15 0.18
N LEU A 147 15.14 0.15 0.21
CA LEU A 147 15.32 -1.00 1.08
C LEU A 147 16.22 -2.05 0.42
N PRO A 148 16.91 -2.87 1.22
CA PRO A 148 17.57 -4.07 0.73
C PRO A 148 16.52 -5.10 0.26
N GLU A 149 16.96 -6.04 -0.57
CA GLU A 149 16.13 -7.17 -1.01
C GLU A 149 15.83 -8.14 0.15
N VAL A 150 16.80 -8.31 1.05
CA VAL A 150 16.72 -9.19 2.23
C VAL A 150 16.89 -8.35 3.49
N GLY A 151 16.26 -8.74 4.60
CA GLY A 151 16.43 -8.06 5.88
C GLY A 151 15.68 -6.73 6.01
N ILE A 152 14.57 -6.56 5.27
CA ILE A 152 13.71 -5.36 5.33
C ILE A 152 13.38 -4.97 6.77
N SER A 153 12.97 -5.93 7.60
CA SER A 153 12.64 -5.68 9.02
C SER A 153 13.78 -5.00 9.79
N LYS A 154 15.02 -5.43 9.57
CA LYS A 154 16.20 -4.87 10.24
C LYS A 154 16.49 -3.47 9.71
N ALA A 155 16.45 -3.29 8.40
CA ALA A 155 16.66 -1.99 7.76
C ALA A 155 15.64 -0.94 8.24
N LEU A 156 14.36 -1.31 8.36
CA LEU A 156 13.34 -0.40 8.88
C LEU A 156 13.58 -0.04 10.36
N ALA A 157 13.99 -1.01 11.19
CA ALA A 157 14.33 -0.74 12.59
C ALA A 157 15.55 0.19 12.72
N ASP A 158 16.57 -0.03 11.90
CA ASP A 158 17.77 0.82 11.85
C ASP A 158 17.43 2.24 11.40
N LEU A 159 16.57 2.38 10.40
CA LEU A 159 16.11 3.68 9.92
C LEU A 159 15.43 4.48 11.03
N VAL A 160 14.51 3.85 11.77
CA VAL A 160 13.75 4.50 12.84
C VAL A 160 14.65 4.91 13.98
N ARG A 161 15.61 4.05 14.35
CA ARG A 161 16.62 4.37 15.36
C ARG A 161 17.47 5.58 14.93
N MET A 162 17.98 5.59 13.71
CA MET A 162 18.76 6.72 13.18
C MET A 162 17.94 8.02 13.11
N ASP A 163 16.66 7.93 12.77
CA ASP A 163 15.76 9.07 12.76
C ASP A 163 15.51 9.61 14.17
N ALA A 164 15.29 8.73 15.16
CA ALA A 164 15.10 9.12 16.55
C ALA A 164 16.35 9.77 17.17
N GLU A 165 17.55 9.27 16.84
CA GLU A 165 18.81 9.78 17.38
C GLU A 165 19.27 11.09 16.72
N SER A 166 19.06 11.24 15.41
CA SER A 166 19.69 12.31 14.62
C SER A 166 18.73 13.20 13.83
N GLY A 167 17.43 12.87 13.84
CA GLY A 167 16.41 13.51 13.01
C GLY A 167 16.65 13.29 11.52
N LEU A 168 17.19 12.13 11.13
CA LEU A 168 17.67 11.85 9.78
C LEU A 168 16.63 12.17 8.70
N LEU A 169 15.40 11.70 8.87
CA LEU A 169 14.31 11.85 7.91
C LEU A 169 13.69 13.26 7.92
N SER A 170 13.99 14.06 8.94
CA SER A 170 13.51 15.44 9.09
C SER A 170 14.50 16.49 8.56
N ARG A 171 15.70 16.06 8.13
CA ARG A 171 16.71 16.92 7.51
C ARG A 171 16.43 17.11 6.01
N ASP A 172 17.13 18.05 5.39
CA ASP A 172 17.12 18.30 3.94
C ASP A 172 17.79 17.17 3.13
N ILE A 173 17.23 15.97 3.23
CA ILE A 173 17.65 14.77 2.52
C ILE A 173 16.62 14.42 1.45
N VAL A 174 17.07 13.83 0.35
CA VAL A 174 16.20 13.39 -0.76
C VAL A 174 16.08 11.89 -0.82
N ALA A 175 17.14 11.16 -0.45
CA ALA A 175 17.07 9.71 -0.40
C ALA A 175 17.96 9.11 0.69
N VAL A 176 17.51 7.98 1.22
CA VAL A 176 18.29 7.11 2.13
C VAL A 176 18.43 5.76 1.44
N ASP A 177 19.66 5.39 1.11
CA ASP A 177 19.96 4.11 0.48
C ASP A 177 20.47 3.12 1.54
N MET A 178 19.68 2.08 1.81
CA MET A 178 19.95 1.04 2.81
C MET A 178 20.24 -0.32 2.18
N ARG A 179 20.61 -0.34 0.88
CA ARG A 179 20.84 -1.59 0.14
C ARG A 179 22.05 -2.40 0.65
N LEU A 180 22.98 -1.73 1.34
CA LEU A 180 24.17 -2.34 1.89
C LEU A 180 23.97 -2.48 3.41
N GLU A 181 24.09 -3.70 3.91
CA GLU A 181 23.83 -4.00 5.33
C GLU A 181 24.74 -3.20 6.28
N ASP A 182 25.96 -2.91 5.86
CA ASP A 182 26.97 -2.23 6.70
C ASP A 182 27.00 -0.71 6.55
N ARG A 183 26.25 -0.13 5.60
CA ARG A 183 26.34 1.31 5.34
C ARG A 183 25.05 1.91 4.79
N VAL A 184 24.66 3.04 5.37
CA VAL A 184 23.55 3.86 4.90
C VAL A 184 24.08 5.04 4.11
N VAL A 185 23.67 5.18 2.85
CA VAL A 185 24.07 6.31 2.00
C VAL A 185 22.94 7.32 1.93
N VAL A 186 23.19 8.51 2.46
CA VAL A 186 22.20 9.61 2.46
C VAL A 186 22.51 10.55 1.30
N ARG A 187 21.55 10.74 0.40
CA ARG A 187 21.60 11.76 -0.64
C ARG A 187 20.89 13.01 -0.13
N LEU A 188 21.61 14.13 -0.14
CA LEU A 188 21.08 15.45 0.21
C LEU A 188 20.31 16.05 -0.96
N SER A 189 19.39 16.99 -0.68
CA SER A 189 18.81 17.84 -1.74
C SER A 189 19.88 18.65 -2.44
N GLU A 190 19.62 19.12 -3.67
CA GLU A 190 20.60 19.91 -4.42
C GLU A 190 21.02 21.16 -3.63
N GLU A 191 20.07 21.83 -2.97
CA GLU A 191 20.32 22.99 -2.11
C GLU A 191 21.14 22.63 -0.86
N ALA A 192 20.85 21.51 -0.20
CA ALA A 192 21.60 21.06 0.97
C ALA A 192 22.99 20.53 0.59
N ALA A 193 23.13 19.90 -0.58
CA ALA A 193 24.40 19.50 -1.16
C ALA A 193 25.26 20.73 -1.50
N LEU A 194 24.65 21.81 -2.00
CA LEU A 194 25.33 23.08 -2.25
C LEU A 194 25.81 23.72 -0.94
N ARG A 195 24.95 23.79 0.09
CA ARG A 195 25.30 24.28 1.45
C ARG A 195 26.41 23.46 2.09
N ARG A 196 26.36 22.13 1.98
CA ARG A 196 27.39 21.22 2.52
C ARG A 196 28.71 21.38 1.78
N LYS A 197 28.70 21.49 0.44
CA LYS A 197 29.90 21.76 -0.37
C LYS A 197 30.51 23.12 0.00
N ALA A 198 29.69 24.15 0.21
CA ALA A 198 30.16 25.46 0.66
C ALA A 198 30.80 25.39 2.06
N ALA A 199 30.16 24.69 3.01
CA ALA A 199 30.69 24.51 4.36
C ALA A 199 31.99 23.68 4.42
N ILE A 200 32.12 22.66 3.55
CA ILE A 200 33.36 21.87 3.43
C ILE A 200 34.48 22.71 2.81
N LYS A 201 34.18 23.55 1.80
CA LYS A 201 35.15 24.46 1.18
C LYS A 201 35.59 25.59 2.11
N ALA A 202 34.72 26.03 3.02
CA ALA A 202 35.00 27.05 4.03
C ALA A 202 35.80 26.53 5.24
N ARG A 203 36.04 25.22 5.34
CA ARG A 203 36.82 24.65 6.46
C ARG A 203 38.32 24.84 6.16
N PRO A 204 39.06 25.64 6.95
CA PRO A 204 40.47 25.86 6.70
C PRO A 204 41.21 24.54 6.83
N ARG A 205 42.11 24.24 5.87
CA ARG A 205 43.05 23.13 5.99
C ARG A 205 43.91 23.38 7.23
N ARG A 206 43.63 22.66 8.31
CA ARG A 206 44.50 22.65 9.48
C ARG A 206 45.82 22.01 9.03
N GLY A 207 46.81 22.85 8.74
CA GLY A 207 48.13 22.44 8.28
C GLY A 207 48.76 21.47 9.28
N VAL A 208 49.16 20.31 8.79
CA VAL A 208 50.07 19.40 9.49
C VAL A 208 51.44 20.06 9.42
N GLY A 209 51.78 20.84 10.44
CA GLY A 209 53.16 21.27 10.68
C GLY A 209 53.88 20.12 11.36
N GLY A 210 54.69 19.38 10.59
CA GLY A 210 55.70 18.50 11.14
C GLY A 210 56.75 19.34 11.86
N ALA A 211 57.02 19.02 13.12
CA ALA A 211 58.23 19.43 13.80
C ALA A 211 59.18 18.23 13.76
N ASP A 212 60.15 18.31 12.86
CA ASP A 212 61.40 17.58 12.90
C ASP A 212 62.41 18.50 13.61
N THR A 213 63.02 17.98 14.70
CA THR A 213 64.22 18.40 15.48
C THR A 213 63.99 18.19 16.97
#